data_AF-A0A424SV83-F1
#
_entry.id   AF-A0A424SV83-F1
#
_cell.length_a   1.000
_cell.length_b   1.000
_cell.length_c   1.000
_cell.angle_alpha   90.00
_cell.angle_beta   90.00
_cell.angle_gamma   90.00
#
_symmetry.space_group_name_H-M   'P 1'
#
loop_
_entity.id
_entity.type
_entity.pdbx_description
1 polymer ?
#
loop_
_entity_poly.entity_id
_entity_poly.type
_entity_poly.pdbx_seq_one_letter_code
_entity_poly.pdbx_strand_id
1 'polypeptide(L)'
;MLANFREHLMLTKLTPKKFSLEIEKICIEKNLNHLDSVMYYCDKNNMDVETVRKLITKALKQKIEADASILKLIKTKDNGVGKLPI
;
A
#
# COMPACT_ATOMS: atom_id res chain seq x y z
N MET A 1 21.14 -23.18 17.93
CA MET A 1 19.72 -23.52 17.64
C MET A 1 18.77 -22.54 18.34
N LEU A 2 18.93 -21.22 18.14
CA LEU A 2 18.09 -20.17 18.76
C LEU A 2 17.70 -19.05 17.78
N ALA A 3 17.97 -19.21 16.48
CA ALA A 3 17.60 -18.21 15.47
C ALA A 3 16.12 -18.28 15.06
N ASN A 4 15.46 -19.42 15.29
CA ASN A 4 14.16 -19.70 14.67
C ASN A 4 12.93 -19.26 15.48
N PHE A 5 13.10 -18.78 16.71
CA PHE A 5 11.95 -18.40 17.57
C PHE A 5 11.58 -16.91 17.46
N ARG A 6 12.48 -16.06 16.94
CA ARG A 6 12.23 -14.60 16.80
C ARG A 6 11.48 -14.24 15.52
N GLU A 7 11.60 -15.04 14.46
CA GLU A 7 10.88 -14.79 13.19
C GLU A 7 9.38 -15.08 13.31
N HIS A 8 8.98 -16.09 14.08
CA HIS A 8 7.57 -16.46 14.22
C HIS A 8 6.74 -15.43 15.03
N LEU A 9 7.39 -14.61 15.86
CA LEU A 9 6.71 -13.64 16.73
C LEU A 9 6.40 -12.30 16.04
N MET A 10 6.99 -12.02 14.87
CA MET A 10 6.74 -10.76 14.15
C MET A 10 5.43 -10.79 13.33
N LEU A 11 5.04 -11.96 12.81
CA LEU A 11 3.82 -12.13 12.01
C LEU A 11 2.52 -11.97 12.82
N THR A 12 2.52 -12.31 14.11
CA THR A 12 1.30 -12.28 14.95
C THR A 12 0.95 -10.91 15.53
N LYS A 13 1.82 -9.89 15.39
CA LYS A 13 1.60 -8.52 15.89
C LYS A 13 1.27 -7.49 14.82
N LEU A 14 1.11 -7.89 13.56
CA LEU A 14 0.77 -6.96 12.51
C LEU A 14 -0.72 -6.61 12.57
N THR A 15 -1.03 -5.48 13.18
CA THR A 15 -2.39 -4.93 13.25
C THR A 15 -2.57 -3.83 12.20
N PRO A 16 -3.80 -3.55 11.74
CA PRO A 16 -4.07 -2.46 10.78
C PRO A 16 -3.49 -1.12 11.23
N LYS A 17 -3.53 -0.83 12.54
CA LYS A 17 -2.92 0.37 13.12
C LYS A 17 -1.41 0.40 12.98
N LYS A 18 -0.74 -0.73 13.29
CA LYS A 18 0.72 -0.86 13.17
C LYS A 18 1.14 -0.75 11.70
N PHE A 19 0.41 -1.41 10.82
CA PHE A 19 0.62 -1.36 9.38
C PHE A 19 0.53 0.08 8.86
N SER A 20 -0.55 0.82 9.15
CA SER A 20 -0.65 2.22 8.76
C SER A 20 0.52 3.07 9.25
N LEU A 21 0.98 2.89 10.49
CA LEU A 21 2.12 3.65 11.02
C LEU A 21 3.43 3.34 10.28
N GLU A 22 3.68 2.07 9.96
CA GLU A 22 4.90 1.67 9.24
C GLU A 22 4.89 2.20 7.80
N ILE A 23 3.73 2.23 7.13
CA ILE A 23 3.62 2.82 5.79
C ILE A 23 3.95 4.32 5.82
N GLU A 24 3.42 5.07 6.79
CA GLU A 24 3.71 6.52 6.91
C GLU A 24 5.21 6.77 7.17
N LYS A 25 5.86 5.94 7.99
CA LYS A 25 7.31 6.03 8.20
C LYS A 25 8.07 5.79 6.90
N ILE A 26 7.73 4.73 6.16
CA ILE A 26 8.37 4.44 4.88
C ILE A 26 8.16 5.59 3.89
N CYS A 27 6.97 6.18 3.83
CA CYS A 27 6.71 7.36 3.02
C CYS A 27 7.68 8.50 3.35
N ILE A 28 7.91 8.78 4.63
CA ILE A 28 8.79 9.87 5.08
C ILE A 28 10.27 9.50 4.84
N GLU A 29 10.70 8.33 5.28
CA GLU A 29 12.10 7.89 5.22
C GLU A 29 12.59 7.69 3.78
N LYS A 30 11.71 7.22 2.89
CA LYS A 30 12.05 6.93 1.48
C LYS A 30 11.56 8.00 0.52
N ASN A 31 10.81 8.98 1.01
CA ASN A 31 10.12 9.98 0.18
C ASN A 31 9.25 9.35 -0.91
N LEU A 32 8.52 8.30 -0.53
CA LEU A 32 7.63 7.52 -1.40
C LEU A 32 6.17 7.85 -1.12
N ASN A 33 5.31 7.62 -2.11
CA ASN A 33 3.86 7.76 -1.95
C ASN A 33 3.29 6.57 -1.15
N HIS A 34 2.06 6.69 -0.66
CA HIS A 34 1.46 5.61 0.16
C HIS A 34 1.38 4.29 -0.60
N LEU A 35 1.14 4.32 -1.92
CA LEU A 35 1.12 3.12 -2.78
C LEU A 35 2.50 2.44 -2.84
N ASP A 36 3.55 3.21 -3.14
CA ASP A 36 4.91 2.69 -3.30
C ASP A 36 5.46 2.19 -1.96
N SER A 37 5.15 2.90 -0.87
CA SER A 37 5.49 2.49 0.49
C SER A 37 4.83 1.17 0.89
N VAL A 38 3.57 0.96 0.50
CA VAL A 38 2.88 -0.33 0.69
C VAL A 38 3.60 -1.42 -0.09
N MET A 39 3.95 -1.18 -1.35
CA MET A 39 4.61 -2.19 -2.18
C MET A 39 6.02 -2.53 -1.70
N TYR A 40 6.76 -1.52 -1.25
CA TYR A 40 8.06 -1.70 -0.61
C TYR A 40 7.95 -2.50 0.69
N TYR A 41 6.92 -2.25 1.50
CA TYR A 41 6.67 -3.03 2.71
C TYR A 41 6.37 -4.49 2.39
N CYS A 42 5.55 -4.76 1.36
CA CYS A 42 5.25 -6.09 0.87
C CYS A 42 6.53 -6.84 0.45
N ASP A 43 7.37 -6.20 -0.37
CA ASP A 43 8.63 -6.77 -0.86
C ASP A 43 9.60 -7.09 0.30
N LYS A 44 9.79 -6.15 1.23
CA LYS A 44 10.69 -6.33 2.37
C LYS A 44 10.25 -7.41 3.35
N ASN A 45 8.94 -7.56 3.55
CA ASN A 45 8.40 -8.53 4.50
C ASN A 45 7.96 -9.84 3.83
N ASN A 46 8.21 -10.00 2.52
CA ASN A 46 7.70 -11.13 1.71
C ASN A 46 6.20 -11.35 1.93
N MET A 47 5.44 -10.27 1.95
CA MET A 47 4.00 -10.27 2.20
C MET A 47 3.22 -10.14 0.91
N ASP A 48 2.16 -10.94 0.81
CA ASP A 48 1.24 -10.87 -0.31
C ASP A 48 0.27 -9.68 -0.19
N VAL A 49 -0.01 -9.05 -1.32
CA VAL A 49 -0.88 -7.88 -1.42
C VAL A 49 -2.31 -8.19 -0.97
N GLU A 50 -2.81 -9.42 -1.15
CA GLU A 50 -4.11 -9.86 -0.62
C GLU A 50 -4.16 -9.82 0.91
N THR A 51 -3.06 -10.18 1.57
CA THR A 51 -2.97 -10.15 3.03
C THR A 51 -2.94 -8.70 3.52
N VAL A 52 -2.16 -7.87 2.83
CA VAL A 52 -2.02 -6.44 3.13
C VAL A 52 -3.34 -5.70 2.92
N ARG A 53 -4.11 -6.07 1.90
CA ARG A 53 -5.43 -5.50 1.61
C ARG A 53 -6.39 -5.57 2.80
N LYS A 54 -6.30 -6.62 3.62
CA LYS A 54 -7.11 -6.77 4.84
C LYS A 54 -6.66 -5.85 5.98
N LEU A 55 -5.40 -5.38 5.93
CA LEU A 55 -4.78 -4.49 6.91
C LEU A 55 -4.91 -3.00 6.52
N ILE A 56 -5.21 -2.72 5.25
CA ILE A 56 -5.49 -1.36 4.78
C ILE A 56 -6.81 -0.88 5.38
N THR A 57 -6.72 0.07 6.30
CA THR A 57 -7.90 0.73 6.87
C THR A 57 -8.56 1.67 5.85
N LYS A 58 -9.84 2.01 6.08
CA LYS A 58 -10.57 2.97 5.23
C LYS A 58 -9.82 4.31 5.07
N ALA A 59 -9.20 4.79 6.15
CA ALA A 59 -8.41 6.01 6.13
C ALA A 59 -7.15 5.88 5.25
N LEU A 60 -6.39 4.79 5.39
CA LEU A 60 -5.19 4.56 4.57
C LEU A 60 -5.56 4.38 3.09
N LYS A 61 -6.67 3.70 2.80
CA LYS A 61 -7.19 3.57 1.44
C LYS A 61 -7.47 4.94 0.81
N GLN A 62 -8.14 5.83 1.53
CA GLN A 62 -8.44 7.18 1.05
C GLN A 62 -7.16 7.98 0.74
N LYS A 63 -6.11 7.83 1.56
CA LYS A 63 -4.81 8.46 1.29
C LYS A 63 -4.17 7.92 0.01
N ILE A 64 -4.18 6.60 -0.19
CA ILE A 64 -3.67 5.96 -1.41
C ILE A 64 -4.47 6.43 -2.64
N GLU A 65 -5.80 6.53 -2.54
CA GLU A 65 -6.67 7.03 -3.61
C GLU A 65 -6.42 8.52 -3.92
N ALA A 66 -6.17 9.34 -2.88
CA ALA A 66 -5.82 10.74 -3.04
C ALA A 66 -4.48 10.90 -3.76
N ASP A 67 -3.43 10.17 -3.34
CA ASP A 67 -2.12 10.17 -4.00
C ASP A 67 -2.25 9.73 -5.46
N ALA A 68 -2.97 8.64 -5.72
CA ALA A 68 -3.16 8.12 -7.08
C ALA A 68 -3.91 9.11 -7.99
N SER A 69 -4.83 9.89 -7.41
CA SER A 69 -5.55 10.96 -8.12
C SER A 69 -4.64 12.14 -8.44
N ILE A 70 -3.77 12.53 -7.51
CA ILE A 70 -2.77 13.60 -7.71
C ILE A 70 -1.75 13.19 -8.79
N LEU A 71 -1.30 11.94 -8.74
CA LEU A 71 -0.31 11.38 -9.68
C LEU A 71 -0.89 11.04 -11.07
N LYS A 72 -2.18 11.33 -11.32
CA LYS A 72 -2.91 10.96 -12.56
C LYS A 72 -2.77 9.48 -12.95
N LEU A 73 -2.52 8.60 -11.97
CA LEU A 73 -2.36 7.15 -12.21
C LEU A 73 -3.69 6.46 -12.46
N ILE A 74 -4.77 7.04 -11.94
CA ILE A 74 -6.14 6.67 -12.27
C ILE A 74 -6.58 7.62 -13.38
N LYS A 75 -6.69 7.08 -14.61
CA LYS A 75 -7.59 7.71 -15.59
C LYS A 75 -8.97 7.68 -14.95
N THR A 76 -9.41 8.82 -14.42
CA THR A 76 -10.85 9.10 -14.30
C THR A 76 -11.43 8.64 -15.61
N LYS A 77 -12.42 7.72 -15.60
CA LYS A 77 -13.10 7.23 -16.79
C LYS A 77 -13.41 8.44 -17.67
N ASP A 78 -12.51 8.75 -18.58
CA ASP A 78 -12.78 9.70 -19.62
C ASP A 78 -13.88 8.99 -20.38
N ASN A 79 -15.04 9.65 -20.40
CA ASN A 79 -16.13 9.31 -21.28
C ASN A 79 -15.56 9.43 -22.69
N GLY A 80 -14.82 8.40 -23.12
CA GLY A 80 -14.27 8.24 -24.43
C GLY A 80 -15.45 8.09 -25.38
N VAL A 81 -16.10 9.19 -25.70
CA VAL A 81 -16.70 9.44 -27.01
C VAL A 81 -15.53 9.48 -27.99
N GLY A 82 -14.88 8.32 -28.17
CA GLY A 82 -14.24 7.98 -29.42
C GLY A 82 -15.35 7.81 -30.45
N LYS A 83 -16.03 8.90 -30.78
CA LYS A 83 -16.79 8.95 -32.03
C LYS A 83 -15.73 8.99 -33.10
N LEU A 84 -15.46 7.83 -33.68
CA LEU A 84 -14.81 7.73 -34.98
C LEU A 84 -15.58 8.70 -35.91
N PRO A 85 -14.93 9.73 -36.49
CA PRO A 85 -15.53 10.39 -37.63
C PRO A 85 -15.71 9.33 -38.72
N ILE A 86 -16.93 9.29 -39.27
CA ILE A 86 -17.30 8.47 -40.44
C ILE A 86 -16.44 8.81 -41.66
#